data_AF-A0A510HQ04-F1
#
_entry.id   AF-A0A510HQ04-F1
#
_cell.length_a   1.000
_cell.length_b   1.000
_cell.length_c   1.000
_cell.angle_alpha   90.00
_cell.angle_beta   90.00
_cell.angle_gamma   90.00
#
_symmetry.space_group_name_H-M   'P 1'
#
loop_
_entity.id
_entity.type
_entity.pdbx_description
1 polymer ?
#
loop_
_entity_poly.entity_id
_entity_poly.type
_entity_poly.pdbx_seq_one_letter_code
_entity_poly.pdbx_strand_id
1 'polypeptide(L)'
;MQSNGRIFGPDDTIRISVGIRHTMHIDSVTVVFAHERQEGVELQLFGGPAPFEEGGRTYTVSEVWRSEAEVVATVPANTTPGRYALSQVLLETYGGRVYRYEAEELEEAAGSLGFEVVEEPADRPVIEGLGYT
;
A
#
# COMPACT_ATOMS: atom_id res chain seq x y z
N MET A 1 16.37 9.72 12.72
CA MET A 1 15.46 8.58 12.95
C MET A 1 15.41 7.83 11.63
N GLN A 2 16.07 6.67 11.53
CA GLN A 2 16.16 5.93 10.28
C GLN A 2 14.85 5.15 10.10
N SER A 3 14.06 5.46 9.08
CA SER A 3 13.01 4.53 8.66
C SER A 3 13.71 3.26 8.18
N ASN A 4 13.37 2.12 8.78
CA ASN A 4 13.68 0.79 8.21
C ASN A 4 12.87 0.64 6.92
N GLY A 5 13.25 1.37 5.88
CA GLY A 5 12.51 1.50 4.64
C GLY A 5 12.52 0.16 3.91
N ARG A 6 11.33 -0.36 3.61
CA ARG A 6 11.20 -1.44 2.64
C ARG A 6 11.70 -0.92 1.29
N ILE A 7 12.49 -1.72 0.59
CA ILE A 7 13.04 -1.40 -0.72
C ILE A 7 12.35 -2.30 -1.73
N PHE A 8 11.90 -1.72 -2.84
CA PHE A 8 11.24 -2.43 -3.92
C PHE A 8 11.90 -2.06 -5.26
N GLY A 9 12.21 -3.07 -6.06
CA GLY A 9 12.58 -2.90 -7.46
C GLY A 9 11.36 -3.06 -8.38
N PRO A 10 11.56 -2.94 -9.70
CA PRO A 10 10.57 -3.34 -10.70
C PRO A 10 10.03 -4.75 -10.46
N ASP A 11 8.72 -4.94 -10.73
CA ASP A 11 8.00 -6.21 -10.57
C ASP A 11 7.81 -6.71 -9.12
N ASP A 12 8.45 -6.08 -8.14
CA ASP A 12 8.15 -6.35 -6.74
C ASP A 12 6.71 -5.95 -6.40
N THR A 13 6.11 -6.69 -5.47
CA THR A 13 4.75 -6.43 -4.99
C THR A 13 4.76 -5.73 -3.64
N ILE A 14 4.16 -4.54 -3.59
CA ILE A 14 3.91 -3.79 -2.36
C ILE A 14 2.54 -4.20 -1.82
N ARG A 15 2.48 -4.50 -0.52
CA ARG A 15 1.26 -4.92 0.18
C ARG A 15 1.16 -4.21 1.53
N ILE A 16 0.01 -3.62 1.80
CA ILE A 16 -0.26 -2.85 3.02
C ILE A 16 -1.65 -3.22 3.55
N SER A 17 -1.75 -3.41 4.86
CA SER A 17 -3.01 -3.55 5.57
C SER A 17 -3.50 -2.20 6.08
N VAL A 18 -4.78 -1.91 5.88
CA VAL A 18 -5.46 -0.70 6.36
C VAL A 18 -6.59 -1.11 7.29
N GLY A 19 -6.47 -0.78 8.58
CA GLY A 19 -7.54 -0.98 9.55
C GLY A 19 -8.55 0.15 9.48
N ILE A 20 -9.83 -0.18 9.28
CA ILE A 20 -10.89 0.81 9.08
C ILE A 20 -12.00 0.57 10.10
N ARG A 21 -12.42 1.63 10.80
CA ARG A 21 -13.64 1.64 11.61
C ARG A 21 -14.69 2.49 10.91
N HIS A 22 -15.88 1.95 10.66
CA HIS A 22 -16.84 2.55 9.75
C HIS A 22 -18.26 2.05 10.01
N THR A 23 -19.29 2.88 9.83
CA THR A 23 -20.71 2.48 9.96
C THR A 23 -21.42 2.33 8.61
N MET A 24 -20.66 2.40 7.52
CA MET A 24 -21.13 2.31 6.14
C MET A 24 -20.46 1.12 5.44
N HIS A 25 -21.06 0.57 4.39
CA HIS A 25 -20.37 -0.41 3.57
C HIS A 25 -19.31 0.29 2.70
N ILE A 26 -18.04 -0.04 2.94
CA ILE A 26 -16.91 0.38 2.10
C ILE A 26 -16.87 -0.52 0.88
N ASP A 27 -16.66 0.07 -0.29
CA ASP A 27 -16.55 -0.64 -1.57
C ASP A 27 -15.07 -0.85 -1.93
N SER A 28 -14.29 0.23 -1.89
CA SER A 28 -12.88 0.20 -2.27
C SER A 28 -12.02 1.08 -1.35
N VAL A 29 -10.74 0.74 -1.30
CA VAL A 29 -9.70 1.47 -0.59
C VAL A 29 -8.56 1.71 -1.55
N THR A 30 -8.16 2.98 -1.66
CA THR A 30 -6.96 3.37 -2.41
C THR A 30 -5.99 4.05 -1.46
N VAL A 31 -4.73 3.61 -1.47
CA VAL A 31 -3.65 4.26 -0.72
C VAL A 31 -2.67 4.85 -1.71
N VAL A 32 -2.39 6.13 -1.56
CA VAL A 32 -1.53 6.89 -2.45
C VAL A 32 -0.23 7.21 -1.74
N PHE A 33 0.88 6.91 -2.40
CA PHE A 33 2.21 7.32 -2.00
C PHE A 33 2.75 8.32 -3.00
N ALA A 34 3.22 9.47 -2.53
CA ALA A 34 3.83 10.49 -3.36
C ALA A 34 5.36 10.41 -3.27
N HIS A 35 6.03 10.68 -4.38
CA HIS A 35 7.49 10.76 -4.41
C HIS A 35 7.97 12.03 -3.70
N GLU A 36 8.86 11.88 -2.71
CA GLU A 36 9.26 12.97 -1.80
C GLU A 36 9.96 14.16 -2.50
N ARG A 37 10.53 13.92 -3.70
CA ARG A 37 11.35 14.92 -4.40
C ARG A 37 10.84 15.32 -5.78
N GLN A 38 9.77 14.69 -6.27
CA GLN A 38 9.26 14.93 -7.61
C GLN A 38 7.75 15.04 -7.55
N GLU A 39 7.26 16.27 -7.71
CA GLU A 39 5.84 16.57 -7.68
C GLU A 39 5.08 15.84 -8.80
N GLY A 40 3.88 15.38 -8.48
CA GLY A 40 3.00 14.68 -9.42
C GLY A 40 3.39 13.23 -9.73
N VAL A 41 4.45 12.71 -9.11
CA VAL A 41 4.81 11.30 -9.21
C VAL A 41 4.23 10.55 -8.01
N GLU A 42 3.33 9.61 -8.30
CA GLU A 42 2.61 8.84 -7.29
C GLU A 42 2.59 7.35 -7.62
N LEU A 43 2.42 6.54 -6.58
CA LEU A 43 2.13 5.12 -6.67
C LEU A 43 0.87 4.82 -5.87
N GLN A 44 -0.11 4.19 -6.52
CA GLN A 44 -1.42 3.90 -5.94
C GLN A 44 -1.57 2.41 -5.70
N LEU A 45 -1.95 2.04 -4.48
CA LEU A 45 -2.28 0.67 -4.09
C LEU A 45 -3.80 0.57 -3.97
N PHE A 46 -4.36 -0.51 -4.50
CA PHE A 46 -5.80 -0.72 -4.55
C PHE A 46 -6.18 -1.98 -3.80
N GLY A 47 -7.35 -1.96 -3.15
CA GLY A 47 -7.89 -3.10 -2.44
C GLY A 47 -9.35 -2.90 -2.05
N GLY A 48 -9.92 -3.93 -1.45
CA GLY A 48 -11.27 -3.92 -0.91
C GLY A 48 -11.26 -4.30 0.58
N PRO A 49 -12.32 -3.94 1.32
CA PRO A 49 -12.44 -4.35 2.72
C PRO A 49 -12.64 -5.87 2.82
N ALA A 50 -11.88 -6.48 3.72
CA ALA A 50 -12.05 -7.87 4.13
C ALA A 50 -12.61 -7.93 5.58
N PRO A 51 -13.21 -9.08 5.97
CA PRO A 51 -13.60 -9.34 7.35
C PRO A 51 -12.44 -9.13 8.33
N PHE A 52 -12.75 -8.60 9.52
CA PHE A 52 -11.75 -8.36 10.57
C PHE A 52 -11.52 -9.64 11.39
N GLU A 53 -10.26 -10.00 11.66
CA GLU A 53 -9.91 -11.16 12.48
C GLU A 53 -9.31 -10.74 13.83
N GLU A 54 -9.81 -11.32 14.93
CA GLU A 54 -9.27 -11.08 16.27
C GLU A 54 -9.47 -12.32 17.15
N GLY A 55 -8.40 -12.76 17.82
CA GLY A 55 -8.45 -13.90 18.75
C GLY A 55 -8.83 -15.24 18.10
N GLY A 56 -8.54 -15.41 16.80
CA GLY A 56 -8.89 -16.62 16.04
C GLY A 56 -10.36 -16.68 15.59
N ARG A 57 -11.12 -15.58 15.75
CA ARG A 57 -12.47 -15.43 15.23
C ARG A 57 -12.49 -14.41 14.10
N THR A 58 -13.14 -14.77 13.00
CA THR A 58 -13.48 -13.86 11.90
C THR A 58 -14.81 -13.16 12.22
N TYR A 59 -14.81 -11.84 12.19
CA TYR A 59 -16.00 -11.00 12.36
C TYR A 59 -16.44 -10.49 11.00
N THR A 60 -17.72 -10.67 10.68
CA THR A 60 -18.28 -10.02 9.50
C THR A 60 -18.25 -8.50 9.69
N VAL A 61 -18.10 -7.79 8.58
CA VAL A 61 -18.03 -6.32 8.57
C VAL A 61 -19.21 -5.68 9.31
N SER A 62 -20.41 -6.24 9.16
CA SER A 62 -21.64 -5.72 9.78
C SER A 62 -21.78 -6.02 11.28
N GLU A 63 -21.05 -7.01 11.82
CA GLU A 63 -21.11 -7.32 13.26
C GLU A 63 -20.36 -6.27 14.10
N VAL A 64 -19.23 -5.78 13.59
CA VAL A 64 -18.31 -4.93 14.35
C VAL A 64 -18.05 -3.57 13.72
N TRP A 65 -18.60 -3.30 12.53
CA TRP A 65 -18.41 -2.03 11.83
C TRP A 65 -16.90 -1.68 11.71
N ARG A 66 -16.14 -2.72 11.39
CA ARG A 66 -14.69 -2.72 11.24
C ARG A 66 -14.30 -3.66 10.11
N SER A 67 -13.35 -3.23 9.30
CA SER A 67 -12.76 -4.03 8.23
C SER A 67 -11.24 -3.87 8.24
N GLU A 68 -10.56 -4.86 7.68
CA GLU A 68 -9.16 -4.73 7.28
C GLU A 68 -9.11 -4.78 5.76
N ALA A 69 -8.54 -3.75 5.12
CA ALA A 69 -8.35 -3.75 3.69
C ALA A 69 -6.88 -4.06 3.38
N GLU A 70 -6.66 -5.09 2.57
CA GLU A 70 -5.36 -5.34 2.00
C GLU A 70 -5.27 -4.61 0.65
N VAL A 71 -4.38 -3.64 0.56
CA VAL A 71 -4.12 -2.90 -0.68
C VAL A 71 -2.80 -3.34 -1.27
N VAL A 72 -2.77 -3.51 -2.59
CA VAL A 72 -1.65 -4.09 -3.32
C VAL A 72 -1.35 -3.29 -4.58
N ALA A 73 -0.07 -3.18 -4.92
CA ALA A 73 0.38 -2.79 -6.26
C ALA A 73 1.69 -3.52 -6.59
N THR A 74 1.85 -3.88 -7.86
CA THR A 74 3.15 -4.26 -8.42
C THR A 74 3.87 -3.00 -8.85
N VAL A 75 5.16 -2.86 -8.56
CA VAL A 75 5.98 -1.71 -8.98
C VAL A 75 6.18 -1.74 -10.50
N PRO A 76 5.62 -0.77 -11.26
CA PRO A 76 5.87 -0.67 -12.69
C PRO A 76 7.36 -0.54 -13.02
N ALA A 77 7.80 -1.12 -14.14
CA ALA A 77 9.20 -1.05 -14.58
C ALA A 77 9.71 0.38 -14.85
N ASN A 78 8.81 1.33 -15.09
CA ASN A 78 9.10 2.73 -15.34
C ASN A 78 8.80 3.65 -14.14
N THR A 79 8.60 3.09 -12.94
CA THR A 79 8.43 3.89 -11.74
C THR A 79 9.69 4.69 -11.45
N THR A 80 9.54 5.99 -11.18
CA THR A 80 10.65 6.85 -10.80
C THR A 80 11.31 6.31 -9.52
N PRO A 81 12.62 6.03 -9.53
CA PRO A 81 13.36 5.63 -8.34
C PRO A 81 13.40 6.76 -7.30
N GLY A 82 13.36 6.38 -6.03
CA GLY A 82 13.46 7.29 -4.90
C GLY A 82 12.46 6.94 -3.79
N ARG A 83 12.33 7.87 -2.84
CA ARG A 83 11.50 7.66 -1.65
C ARG A 83 10.07 8.08 -1.91
N TYR A 84 9.16 7.24 -1.47
CA TYR A 84 7.72 7.42 -1.54
C TYR A 84 7.16 7.44 -0.12
N ALA A 85 6.47 8.51 0.23
CA ALA A 85 5.81 8.68 1.52
C ALA A 85 4.29 8.62 1.34
N LEU A 86 3.57 8.11 2.34
CA LEU A 86 2.11 8.12 2.35
C LEU A 86 1.62 9.56 2.17
N SER A 87 0.83 9.82 1.12
CA SER A 87 0.23 11.14 0.89
C SER A 87 -1.26 11.13 1.21
N GLN A 88 -1.96 10.05 0.88
CA GLN A 88 -3.42 10.05 0.94
C GLN A 88 -4.00 8.64 1.11
N VAL A 89 -5.16 8.55 1.75
CA VAL A 89 -6.04 7.37 1.70
C VAL A 89 -7.42 7.81 1.19
N LEU A 90 -7.96 7.07 0.23
CA LEU A 90 -9.33 7.22 -0.27
C LEU A 90 -10.16 6.01 0.12
N LEU A 91 -11.35 6.28 0.65
CA LEU A 91 -12.38 5.28 0.90
C LEU A 91 -13.59 5.60 0.03
N GLU A 92 -13.94 4.68 -0.86
CA GLU A 92 -15.21 4.72 -1.58
C GLU A 92 -16.24 3.85 -0.87
N THR A 93 -17.46 4.33 -0.76
CA THR A 93 -18.58 3.58 -0.18
C THR A 93 -19.45 2.98 -1.27
N TYR A 94 -20.18 1.90 -0.97
CA TYR A 94 -21.18 1.31 -1.87
C TYR A 94 -22.24 2.32 -2.35
N GLY A 95 -22.47 3.39 -1.59
CA GLY A 95 -23.37 4.48 -1.95
C GLY A 95 -22.75 5.54 -2.88
N GLY A 96 -21.53 5.32 -3.40
CA GLY A 96 -20.82 6.22 -4.30
C GLY A 96 -20.22 7.46 -3.63
N ARG A 97 -20.17 7.51 -2.29
CA ARG A 97 -19.48 8.59 -1.56
C ARG A 97 -18.00 8.28 -1.44
N VAL A 98 -17.17 9.29 -1.66
CA VAL A 98 -15.72 9.23 -1.50
C VAL A 98 -15.30 10.06 -0.30
N TYR A 99 -14.53 9.46 0.59
CA TYR A 99 -13.87 10.12 1.71
C TYR A 99 -12.36 10.15 1.45
N ARG A 100 -11.77 11.31 1.63
CA ARG A 100 -10.33 11.55 1.46
C ARG A 100 -9.72 11.89 2.81
N TYR A 101 -8.60 11.24 3.11
CA TYR A 101 -7.79 11.49 4.28
C TYR A 101 -6.39 11.86 3.83
N GLU A 102 -5.95 13.07 4.14
CA GLU A 102 -4.61 13.56 3.82
C GLU A 102 -3.58 13.02 4.82
N ALA A 103 -2.29 13.08 4.49
CA ALA A 103 -1.21 12.58 5.33
C ALA A 103 -1.23 13.15 6.76
N GLU A 104 -1.58 14.43 6.92
CA GLU A 104 -1.68 15.10 8.22
C GLU A 104 -2.78 14.49 9.11
N GLU A 105 -3.88 14.05 8.51
CA GLU A 105 -4.97 13.37 9.24
C GLU A 105 -4.59 11.94 9.65
N LEU A 106 -3.57 11.39 9.00
CA LEU A 106 -3.10 10.01 9.17
C LEU A 106 -1.83 9.91 10.02
N GLU A 107 -1.25 11.03 10.47
CA GLU A 107 0.03 11.03 11.19
C GLU A 107 0.00 10.12 12.43
N GLU A 108 -1.09 10.14 13.21
CA GLU A 108 -1.24 9.26 14.38
C GLU A 108 -1.37 7.77 13.99
N ALA A 109 -1.99 7.47 12.86
CA ALA A 109 -2.32 6.11 12.44
C ALA A 109 -1.21 5.44 11.62
N ALA A 110 -0.50 6.22 10.80
CA ALA A 110 0.49 5.74 9.84
C ALA A 110 1.92 6.19 10.17
N GLY A 111 2.10 7.21 11.01
CA GLY A 111 3.41 7.78 11.31
C GLY A 111 4.16 8.18 10.05
N SER A 112 5.39 7.67 9.90
CA SER A 112 6.26 7.92 8.73
C SER A 112 6.21 6.77 7.70
N LEU A 113 5.02 6.22 7.45
CA LEU A 113 4.85 5.12 6.50
C LEU A 113 5.32 5.52 5.09
N GLY A 114 6.22 4.72 4.54
CA GLY A 114 6.81 4.94 3.22
C GLY A 114 7.76 3.82 2.84
N PHE A 115 8.28 3.89 1.62
CA PHE A 115 9.22 2.92 1.05
C PHE A 115 10.15 3.59 0.04
N GLU A 116 11.17 2.85 -0.40
CA GLU A 116 12.11 3.30 -1.42
C GLU A 116 11.98 2.41 -2.66
N VAL A 117 11.83 3.03 -3.83
CA VAL A 117 11.90 2.35 -5.13
C VAL A 117 13.31 2.51 -5.68
N VAL A 118 13.91 1.40 -6.10
CA VAL A 118 15.26 1.39 -6.70
C VAL A 118 15.20 1.08 -8.19
N GLU A 119 16.25 1.46 -8.91
CA GLU A 119 16.43 1.10 -10.32
C GLU A 119 16.68 -0.41 -10.48
N GLU A 120 16.24 -0.95 -11.61
CA GLU A 120 16.66 -2.30 -12.02
C GLU A 120 18.19 -2.34 -12.17
N PRO A 121 18.88 -3.30 -11.54
CA PRO A 121 20.31 -3.49 -11.75
C PRO A 121 20.62 -3.73 -13.23
N ALA A 122 21.50 -2.91 -13.80
CA ALA A 122 21.91 -3.05 -15.20
C ALA A 122 23.02 -4.10 -15.41
N ASP A 123 23.59 -4.61 -14.32
CA ASP A 123 24.68 -5.58 -14.38
C ASP A 123 24.20 -6.89 -15.01
N ARG A 124 25.01 -7.42 -15.92
CA ARG A 124 24.72 -8.69 -16.57
C ARG A 124 24.67 -9.81 -15.50
N PRO A 125 23.63 -10.67 -15.49
CA PRO A 125 23.57 -11.77 -14.55
C PRO A 125 24.71 -12.77 -14.80
N VAL A 126 25.23 -13.33 -13.71
CA VAL A 126 26.27 -14.38 -13.73
C VAL A 126 25.60 -15.74 -13.54
N ILE A 127 25.87 -16.68 -14.44
CA ILE A 127 25.38 -18.06 -14.33
C ILE A 127 26.36 -18.83 -13.42
N GLU A 128 25.90 -19.27 -12.26
CA GLU A 128 26.73 -19.98 -11.27
C GLU A 128 26.87 -21.49 -11.53
N GLY A 129 26.01 -22.08 -12.37
CA GLY A 129 26.08 -23.49 -12.73
C GLY A 129 25.00 -23.93 -13.71
N LEU A 130 25.27 -24.99 -14.47
CA LEU A 130 24.32 -25.64 -15.38
C LEU A 130 24.42 -27.16 -15.20
N GLY A 131 23.29 -27.85 -15.09
CA GLY A 131 23.23 -29.30 -14.92
C GLY A 131 21.92 -29.90 -15.46
N TYR A 132 21.93 -31.20 -15.75
CA TYR A 132 20.72 -31.95 -16.10
C TYR A 132 20.06 -32.49 -14.82
N THR A 133 18.73 -32.56 -14.82
CA THR A 133 17.93 -33.26 -13.78
C THR A 133 17.82 -34.75 -14.09
#